data_AF-A0A0W8IR77-F1
#
_entry.id   AF-A0A0W8IR77-F1
#
_cell.length_a   1.000
_cell.length_b   1.000
_cell.length_c   1.000
_cell.angle_alpha   90.00
_cell.angle_beta   90.00
_cell.angle_gamma   90.00
#
_symmetry.space_group_name_H-M   'P 1'
#
loop_
_entity.id
_entity.type
_entity.pdbx_description
1 polymer ?
#
loop_
_entity_poly.entity_id
_entity_poly.type
_entity_poly.pdbx_seq_one_letter_code
_entity_poly.pdbx_strand_id
1 'polypeptide(L)'
;MSEKFKWVPDLQRGEWLRPMEAEPQASVLSVVPRGFQAYARLFHPVERDRPRATRTWQGLDEATYFAGVRDIEAALETQRATWAQAAASFGTTMHAQAQYARLVRADYGQVDGVIAADGWRYGDTTEGRLDTASLAAAAAVLARHTSTPDAGIAAIWEGWGGLMSSAGAARLVLVPSDEWPAADIDEDTGTVTARSLRQRLAAALRQGLTGAQTALTARPRGAHHDPAPGTGVFTPEIATGPQFGLHGDTGRHYVLFEAGAHDFADPTWPAHAPWVDEPVWAHSPSILWPDDHAWVLATEIDFDSTLVAGTTALVRELVRTPGLEVLPLRTDADLTWDGDAINRPPVTS
;
A
#
# COMPACT_ATOMS: atom_id res chain seq x y z
N MET A 1 6.97 26.34 18.00
CA MET A 1 6.85 25.52 16.79
C MET A 1 5.89 24.41 17.16
N SER A 2 4.76 24.28 16.48
CA SER A 2 3.84 23.17 16.74
C SER A 2 4.59 21.86 16.50
N GLU A 3 4.51 20.93 17.43
CA GLU A 3 5.07 19.59 17.29
C GLU A 3 4.19 18.85 16.28
N LYS A 4 4.66 18.73 15.03
CA LYS A 4 3.93 18.01 13.97
C LYS A 4 3.69 16.56 14.42
N PHE A 5 2.55 15.99 14.05
CA PHE A 5 2.22 14.59 14.34
C PHE A 5 2.24 14.24 15.83
N LYS A 6 1.69 15.12 16.66
CA LYS A 6 1.52 14.84 18.09
C LYS A 6 0.51 13.71 18.29
N TRP A 7 0.86 12.71 19.11
CA TRP A 7 -0.06 11.62 19.47
C TRP A 7 -1.33 12.13 20.18
N VAL A 8 -2.48 11.55 19.84
CA VAL A 8 -3.80 11.90 20.36
C VAL A 8 -4.38 10.68 21.12
N PRO A 9 -4.37 10.68 22.46
CA PRO A 9 -5.00 9.62 23.25
C PRO A 9 -6.53 9.74 23.31
N ASP A 10 -7.08 10.90 22.95
CA ASP A 10 -8.52 11.13 22.96
C ASP A 10 -9.21 10.48 21.74
N LEU A 11 -9.79 9.30 21.97
CA LEU A 11 -10.50 8.54 20.94
C LEU A 11 -11.80 9.20 20.47
N GLN A 12 -12.32 10.21 21.19
CA GLN A 12 -13.53 10.94 20.77
C GLN A 12 -13.36 11.62 19.42
N ARG A 13 -12.12 11.94 19.03
CA ARG A 13 -11.80 12.52 17.71
C ARG A 13 -12.15 11.57 16.55
N GLY A 14 -12.24 10.27 16.78
CA GLY A 14 -12.62 9.26 15.79
C GLY A 14 -14.09 8.79 15.87
N GLU A 15 -14.83 9.07 16.95
CA GLU A 15 -16.15 8.47 17.21
C GLU A 15 -17.22 8.80 16.14
N TRP A 16 -17.05 9.88 15.39
CA TRP A 16 -17.93 10.21 14.27
C TRP A 16 -17.87 9.20 13.10
N LEU A 17 -16.82 8.36 13.04
CA LEU A 17 -16.63 7.29 12.06
C LEU A 17 -17.41 6.01 12.39
N ARG A 18 -17.91 5.86 13.62
CA ARG A 18 -18.66 4.68 14.10
C ARG A 18 -19.81 4.23 13.20
N PRO A 19 -20.60 5.12 12.56
CA PRO A 19 -21.68 4.68 11.69
C PRO A 19 -21.24 3.75 10.54
N MET A 20 -19.96 3.76 10.15
CA MET A 20 -19.43 2.83 9.13
C MET A 20 -19.50 1.36 9.56
N GLU A 21 -19.47 1.06 10.86
CA GLU A 21 -19.51 -0.31 11.38
C GLU A 21 -20.86 -1.00 11.10
N ALA A 22 -21.90 -0.23 10.81
CA ALA A 22 -23.21 -0.76 10.42
C ALA A 22 -23.32 -1.07 8.92
N GLU A 23 -22.33 -0.68 8.11
CA GLU A 23 -22.34 -0.91 6.67
C GLU A 23 -21.83 -2.31 6.33
N PRO A 24 -22.30 -2.92 5.23
CA PRO A 24 -21.79 -4.21 4.78
C PRO A 24 -20.27 -4.18 4.60
N GLN A 25 -19.61 -5.25 5.03
CA GLN A 25 -18.17 -5.41 4.87
C GLN A 25 -17.76 -5.27 3.40
N ALA A 26 -16.63 -4.61 3.15
CA ALA A 26 -16.07 -4.31 1.82
C ALA A 26 -16.95 -3.40 0.93
N SER A 27 -17.98 -2.76 1.48
CA SER A 27 -18.70 -1.70 0.78
C SER A 27 -17.91 -0.38 0.80
N VAL A 28 -18.20 0.51 -0.14
CA VAL A 28 -17.64 1.89 -0.13
C VAL A 28 -17.87 2.57 1.22
N LEU A 29 -19.05 2.32 1.81
CA LEU A 29 -19.50 3.01 3.01
C LEU A 29 -18.97 2.41 4.31
N SER A 30 -18.40 1.20 4.27
CA SER A 30 -17.61 0.67 5.39
C SER A 30 -16.21 1.30 5.45
N VAL A 31 -15.75 1.99 4.40
CA VAL A 31 -14.40 2.59 4.36
C VAL A 31 -14.45 4.12 4.51
N VAL A 32 -15.45 4.76 3.89
CA VAL A 32 -15.72 6.20 4.05
C VAL A 32 -17.19 6.42 4.44
N PRO A 33 -17.50 7.24 5.46
CA PRO A 33 -18.84 7.33 6.00
C PRO A 33 -19.84 7.99 5.04
N ARG A 34 -21.11 7.74 5.29
CA ARG A 34 -22.24 8.42 4.63
C ARG A 34 -22.26 9.92 4.99
N GLY A 35 -22.97 10.70 4.17
CA GLY A 35 -23.29 12.11 4.47
C GLY A 35 -22.54 13.14 3.63
N PHE A 36 -21.60 12.70 2.78
CA PHE A 36 -20.90 13.57 1.85
C PHE A 36 -21.65 13.73 0.52
N GLN A 37 -21.40 14.84 -0.18
CA GLN A 37 -22.06 15.14 -1.46
C GLN A 37 -21.53 14.26 -2.61
N ALA A 38 -20.26 13.85 -2.54
CA ALA A 38 -19.61 13.06 -3.57
C ALA A 38 -18.51 12.17 -2.99
N TYR A 39 -18.24 11.09 -3.71
CA TYR A 39 -17.25 10.07 -3.39
C TYR A 39 -16.35 9.85 -4.61
N ALA A 40 -15.10 9.47 -4.37
CA ALA A 40 -14.12 9.20 -5.42
C ALA A 40 -13.21 8.04 -5.03
N ARG A 41 -12.72 7.33 -6.05
CA ARG A 41 -11.67 6.33 -5.94
C ARG A 41 -10.40 6.90 -6.58
N LEU A 42 -9.34 7.00 -5.80
CA LEU A 42 -7.99 7.34 -6.23
C LEU A 42 -7.23 6.02 -6.40
N PHE A 43 -6.81 5.72 -7.62
CA PHE A 43 -6.14 4.48 -7.96
C PHE A 43 -4.65 4.57 -7.64
N HIS A 44 -4.11 3.58 -6.93
CA HIS A 44 -2.68 3.58 -6.63
C HIS A 44 -1.90 3.33 -7.92
N PRO A 45 -0.87 4.15 -8.19
CA PRO A 45 -0.03 3.92 -9.36
C PRO A 45 0.69 2.58 -9.24
N VAL A 46 1.14 2.10 -10.38
CA VAL A 46 1.93 0.87 -10.48
C VAL A 46 3.26 1.17 -11.11
N GLU A 47 4.27 0.38 -10.76
CA GLU A 47 5.55 0.43 -11.47
C GLU A 47 5.48 -0.46 -12.71
N ARG A 48 6.08 0.01 -13.80
CA ARG A 48 6.35 -0.81 -14.97
C ARG A 48 7.78 -0.61 -15.43
N ASP A 49 8.36 -1.65 -16.00
CA ASP A 49 9.72 -1.60 -16.51
C ASP A 49 9.88 -2.38 -17.83
N ARG A 50 10.95 -2.07 -18.55
CA ARG A 50 11.41 -2.85 -19.71
C ARG A 50 12.91 -2.68 -19.94
N PRO A 51 13.57 -3.62 -20.62
CA PRO A 51 14.96 -3.45 -21.05
C PRO A 51 15.15 -2.21 -21.91
N ARG A 52 16.14 -1.37 -21.63
CA ARG A 52 16.44 -0.20 -22.48
C ARG A 52 16.90 -0.61 -23.87
N ALA A 53 17.64 -1.72 -23.97
CA ALA A 53 18.26 -2.18 -25.20
C ALA A 53 17.24 -2.76 -26.19
N THR A 54 16.38 -3.67 -25.73
CA THR A 54 15.38 -4.34 -26.58
C THR A 54 14.02 -3.65 -26.58
N ARG A 55 13.74 -2.81 -25.57
CA ARG A 55 12.44 -2.16 -25.34
C ARG A 55 11.27 -3.13 -25.16
N THR A 56 11.54 -4.38 -24.82
CA THR A 56 10.50 -5.37 -24.57
C THR A 56 11.03 -6.51 -23.71
N TRP A 57 10.17 -7.02 -22.83
CA TRP A 57 10.38 -8.29 -22.12
C TRP A 57 9.87 -9.51 -22.90
N GLN A 58 9.16 -9.33 -24.02
CA GLN A 58 8.65 -10.47 -24.79
C GLN A 58 9.76 -11.32 -25.38
N GLY A 59 9.68 -12.64 -25.15
CA GLY A 59 10.68 -13.59 -25.61
C GLY A 59 12.02 -13.49 -24.87
N LEU A 60 12.09 -12.70 -23.80
CA LEU A 60 13.25 -12.65 -22.93
C LEU A 60 12.98 -13.43 -21.65
N ASP A 61 13.94 -14.27 -21.28
CA ASP A 61 13.99 -14.88 -19.95
C ASP A 61 14.70 -13.93 -18.98
N GLU A 62 14.08 -13.62 -17.86
CA GLU A 62 14.59 -12.65 -16.87
C GLU A 62 15.93 -13.10 -16.29
N ALA A 63 16.05 -14.39 -15.93
CA ALA A 63 17.27 -14.94 -15.34
C ALA A 63 18.45 -14.84 -16.31
N THR A 64 18.20 -15.11 -17.59
CA THR A 64 19.22 -15.01 -18.64
C THR A 64 19.55 -13.57 -19.00
N TYR A 65 18.55 -12.67 -19.04
CA TYR A 65 18.77 -11.26 -19.40
C TYR A 65 19.72 -10.55 -18.42
N PHE A 66 19.59 -10.84 -17.12
CA PHE A 66 20.45 -10.24 -16.10
C PHE A 66 21.80 -10.94 -15.91
N ALA A 67 22.06 -12.06 -16.59
CA ALA A 67 23.34 -12.74 -16.50
C ALA A 67 24.48 -11.81 -17.01
N GLY A 68 25.36 -11.40 -16.09
CA GLY A 68 26.48 -10.49 -16.39
C GLY A 68 26.12 -9.00 -16.44
N VAL A 69 24.86 -8.62 -16.18
CA VAL A 69 24.45 -7.22 -16.01
C VAL A 69 24.89 -6.74 -14.64
N ARG A 70 25.86 -5.81 -14.61
CA ARG A 70 26.40 -5.24 -13.36
C ARG A 70 25.51 -4.17 -12.74
N ASP A 71 24.74 -3.47 -13.57
CA ASP A 71 23.86 -2.38 -13.16
C ASP A 71 22.47 -2.60 -13.77
N ILE A 72 21.59 -3.19 -12.96
CA ILE A 72 20.23 -3.55 -13.36
C ILE A 72 19.38 -2.28 -13.55
N GLU A 73 19.54 -1.28 -12.70
CA GLU A 73 18.78 -0.03 -12.80
C GLU A 73 19.12 0.72 -14.10
N ALA A 74 20.41 0.77 -14.46
CA ALA A 74 20.82 1.35 -15.73
C ALA A 74 20.33 0.55 -16.95
N ALA A 75 20.18 -0.78 -16.81
CA ALA A 75 19.71 -1.65 -17.88
C ALA A 75 18.20 -1.54 -18.15
N LEU A 76 17.42 -1.04 -17.19
CA LEU A 76 15.97 -0.96 -17.26
C LEU A 76 15.49 0.49 -17.44
N GLU A 77 14.47 0.64 -18.28
CA GLU A 77 13.60 1.81 -18.28
C GLU A 77 12.46 1.52 -17.31
N THR A 78 12.45 2.19 -16.15
CA THR A 78 11.37 2.08 -15.14
C THR A 78 10.51 3.33 -15.16
N GLN A 79 9.20 3.16 -15.09
CA GLN A 79 8.21 4.23 -15.09
C GLN A 79 7.10 3.97 -14.08
N ARG A 80 6.61 5.04 -13.46
CA ARG A 80 5.31 5.05 -12.79
C ARG A 80 4.20 5.07 -13.85
N ALA A 81 3.22 4.19 -13.72
CA ALA A 81 2.10 4.06 -14.64
C ALA A 81 0.76 4.14 -13.92
N THR A 82 -0.25 4.63 -14.64
CA THR A 82 -1.65 4.61 -14.19
C THR A 82 -2.33 3.33 -14.63
N TRP A 83 -3.46 2.99 -14.00
CA TRP A 83 -4.27 1.85 -14.38
C TRP A 83 -4.86 2.01 -15.78
N ALA A 84 -5.21 3.23 -16.22
CA ALA A 84 -5.60 3.47 -17.60
C ALA A 84 -4.49 3.13 -18.60
N GLN A 85 -3.22 3.37 -18.26
CA GLN A 85 -2.10 2.97 -19.10
C GLN A 85 -1.90 1.45 -19.10
N ALA A 86 -2.06 0.79 -17.96
CA ALA A 86 -2.10 -0.68 -17.90
C ALA A 86 -3.23 -1.22 -18.78
N ALA A 87 -4.45 -0.70 -18.62
CA ALA A 87 -5.62 -1.11 -19.37
C ALA A 87 -5.41 -0.97 -20.89
N ALA A 88 -4.83 0.15 -21.34
CA ALA A 88 -4.47 0.34 -22.74
C ALA A 88 -3.47 -0.70 -23.25
N SER A 89 -2.48 -1.08 -22.43
CA SER A 89 -1.43 -2.04 -22.80
C SER A 89 -1.95 -3.48 -22.90
N PHE A 90 -2.99 -3.82 -22.14
CA PHE A 90 -3.63 -5.13 -22.11
C PHE A 90 -4.95 -5.20 -22.90
N GLY A 91 -5.37 -4.10 -23.53
CA GLY A 91 -6.62 -4.03 -24.27
C GLY A 91 -7.85 -4.30 -23.39
N THR A 92 -7.87 -3.74 -22.18
CA THR A 92 -8.99 -3.76 -21.23
C THR A 92 -9.52 -2.34 -21.03
N THR A 93 -10.63 -2.19 -20.30
CA THR A 93 -11.31 -0.90 -20.11
C THR A 93 -11.13 -0.41 -18.68
N MET A 94 -10.59 0.80 -18.52
CA MET A 94 -10.52 1.46 -17.21
C MET A 94 -11.86 2.09 -16.81
N HIS A 95 -12.29 1.90 -15.57
CA HIS A 95 -13.50 2.50 -14.97
C HIS A 95 -13.43 2.52 -13.43
N ALA A 96 -14.41 3.13 -12.76
CA ALA A 96 -14.38 3.35 -11.30
C ALA A 96 -14.33 2.06 -10.46
N GLN A 97 -14.89 0.96 -10.98
CA GLN A 97 -14.93 -0.35 -10.33
C GLN A 97 -13.91 -1.33 -10.93
N ALA A 98 -13.01 -0.85 -11.79
CA ALA A 98 -11.99 -1.70 -12.38
C ALA A 98 -11.18 -2.36 -11.26
N GLN A 99 -10.67 -3.55 -11.53
CA GLN A 99 -9.81 -4.27 -10.62
C GLN A 99 -8.48 -4.53 -11.30
N TYR A 100 -7.36 -4.26 -10.62
CA TYR A 100 -6.06 -4.22 -11.29
C TYR A 100 -5.70 -5.55 -11.96
N ALA A 101 -5.90 -6.68 -11.26
CA ALA A 101 -5.70 -8.02 -11.81
C ALA A 101 -6.49 -8.27 -13.10
N ARG A 102 -7.74 -7.79 -13.17
CA ARG A 102 -8.59 -7.89 -14.36
C ARG A 102 -8.08 -7.03 -15.50
N LEU A 103 -7.60 -5.81 -15.20
CA LEU A 103 -7.05 -4.91 -16.21
C LEU A 103 -5.82 -5.51 -16.90
N VAL A 104 -4.95 -6.18 -16.15
CA VAL A 104 -3.74 -6.82 -16.68
C VAL A 104 -3.94 -8.27 -17.12
N ARG A 105 -5.18 -8.77 -17.10
CA ARG A 105 -5.56 -10.13 -17.50
C ARG A 105 -4.80 -11.22 -16.72
N ALA A 106 -4.67 -11.03 -15.42
CA ALA A 106 -4.06 -11.99 -14.51
C ALA A 106 -5.01 -12.42 -13.40
N ASP A 107 -4.67 -13.53 -12.74
CA ASP A 107 -5.35 -13.95 -11.52
C ASP A 107 -4.89 -13.10 -10.33
N TYR A 108 -5.77 -12.96 -9.35
CA TYR A 108 -5.44 -12.27 -8.10
C TYR A 108 -4.24 -12.92 -7.42
N GLY A 109 -3.29 -12.10 -6.98
CA GLY A 109 -2.02 -12.56 -6.39
C GLY A 109 -0.99 -13.10 -7.40
N GLN A 110 -1.28 -13.06 -8.70
CA GLN A 110 -0.36 -13.46 -9.80
C GLN A 110 -0.11 -12.30 -10.78
N VAL A 111 -0.30 -11.07 -10.34
CA VAL A 111 -0.15 -9.86 -11.16
C VAL A 111 1.32 -9.48 -11.36
N ASP A 112 2.16 -9.77 -10.38
CA ASP A 112 3.53 -9.29 -10.36
C ASP A 112 4.37 -9.87 -11.52
N GLY A 113 4.84 -9.01 -12.43
CA GLY A 113 5.69 -9.41 -13.55
C GLY A 113 4.95 -9.76 -14.85
N VAL A 114 3.65 -9.47 -14.97
CA VAL A 114 2.91 -9.64 -16.22
C VAL A 114 3.46 -8.76 -17.34
N ILE A 115 3.60 -9.32 -18.54
CA ILE A 115 4.18 -8.65 -19.69
C ILE A 115 3.07 -8.32 -20.70
N ALA A 116 2.93 -7.04 -21.02
CA ALA A 116 1.96 -6.53 -21.98
C ALA A 116 2.43 -6.73 -23.44
N ALA A 117 1.48 -6.58 -24.37
CA ALA A 117 1.73 -6.71 -25.81
C ALA A 117 2.73 -5.69 -26.35
N ASP A 118 2.84 -4.53 -25.70
CA ASP A 118 3.75 -3.43 -26.05
C ASP A 118 5.15 -3.57 -25.41
N GLY A 119 5.41 -4.69 -24.72
CA GLY A 119 6.72 -5.07 -24.19
C GLY A 119 7.01 -4.56 -22.78
N TRP A 120 6.11 -3.79 -22.17
CA TRP A 120 6.22 -3.42 -20.77
C TRP A 120 5.90 -4.59 -19.84
N ARG A 121 6.70 -4.73 -18.78
CA ARG A 121 6.36 -5.57 -17.64
C ARG A 121 5.77 -4.70 -16.55
N TYR A 122 4.63 -5.11 -16.03
CA TYR A 122 3.94 -4.43 -14.94
C TYR A 122 4.20 -5.15 -13.61
N GLY A 123 4.43 -4.37 -12.56
CA GLY A 123 4.44 -4.85 -11.19
C GLY A 123 3.04 -4.89 -10.58
N ASP A 124 2.95 -5.43 -9.38
CA ASP A 124 1.72 -5.41 -8.58
C ASP A 124 1.39 -4.02 -8.01
N THR A 125 0.15 -3.83 -7.61
CA THR A 125 -0.29 -2.69 -6.81
C THR A 125 0.26 -2.77 -5.40
N THR A 126 0.41 -1.61 -4.75
CA THR A 126 0.67 -1.57 -3.31
C THR A 126 -0.66 -1.44 -2.56
N GLU A 127 -1.05 -2.48 -1.84
CA GLU A 127 -2.25 -2.50 -1.00
C GLU A 127 -2.03 -1.71 0.30
N GLY A 128 -3.08 -1.06 0.79
CA GLY A 128 -3.09 -0.39 2.10
C GLY A 128 -2.20 0.84 2.24
N ARG A 129 -1.53 1.26 1.17
CA ARG A 129 -0.58 2.39 1.19
C ARG A 129 -0.70 3.22 -0.07
N LEU A 130 -1.00 4.50 0.12
CA LEU A 130 -0.90 5.51 -0.91
C LEU A 130 0.56 6.01 -0.99
N ASP A 131 1.13 6.07 -2.19
CA ASP A 131 2.49 6.56 -2.37
C ASP A 131 2.62 8.04 -2.00
N THR A 132 3.82 8.44 -1.56
CA THR A 132 4.11 9.80 -1.07
C THR A 132 3.74 10.89 -2.08
N ALA A 133 3.97 10.67 -3.38
CA ALA A 133 3.69 11.68 -4.40
C ALA A 133 2.18 11.85 -4.62
N SER A 134 1.43 10.75 -4.65
CA SER A 134 -0.04 10.82 -4.72
C SER A 134 -0.65 11.42 -3.47
N LEU A 135 -0.18 11.03 -2.28
CA LEU A 135 -0.69 11.60 -1.03
C LEU A 135 -0.42 13.11 -0.98
N ALA A 136 0.77 13.57 -1.36
CA ALA A 136 1.08 15.00 -1.39
C ALA A 136 0.21 15.77 -2.39
N ALA A 137 0.03 15.24 -3.60
CA ALA A 137 -0.84 15.86 -4.60
C ALA A 137 -2.31 15.91 -4.15
N ALA A 138 -2.82 14.81 -3.56
CA ALA A 138 -4.18 14.76 -3.02
C ALA A 138 -4.34 15.71 -1.83
N ALA A 139 -3.42 15.69 -0.86
CA ALA A 139 -3.43 16.53 0.32
C ALA A 139 -3.39 18.03 -0.02
N ALA A 140 -2.62 18.42 -1.04
CA ALA A 140 -2.63 19.80 -1.55
C ALA A 140 -4.02 20.24 -2.04
N VAL A 141 -4.79 19.34 -2.66
CA VAL A 141 -6.18 19.60 -3.04
C VAL A 141 -7.07 19.62 -1.80
N LEU A 142 -6.98 18.62 -0.93
CA LEU A 142 -7.79 18.51 0.29
C LEU A 142 -7.68 19.75 1.18
N ALA A 143 -6.47 20.32 1.32
CA ALA A 143 -6.23 21.54 2.08
C ALA A 143 -7.06 22.75 1.58
N ARG A 144 -7.38 22.82 0.29
CA ARG A 144 -8.21 23.91 -0.27
C ARG A 144 -9.71 23.73 -0.01
N HIS A 145 -10.13 22.54 0.42
CA HIS A 145 -11.53 22.15 0.61
C HIS A 145 -11.90 21.93 2.07
N THR A 146 -11.17 22.56 2.99
CA THR A 146 -11.45 22.59 4.43
C THR A 146 -11.17 23.99 4.97
N SER A 147 -11.86 24.36 6.04
CA SER A 147 -11.58 25.55 6.85
C SER A 147 -10.45 25.33 7.86
N THR A 148 -10.01 24.08 8.08
CA THR A 148 -8.95 23.69 9.02
C THR A 148 -7.83 22.90 8.33
N PRO A 149 -7.09 23.48 7.36
CA PRO A 149 -6.08 22.75 6.59
C PRO A 149 -4.85 22.31 7.40
N ASP A 150 -4.60 22.94 8.55
CA ASP A 150 -3.50 22.65 9.46
C ASP A 150 -3.94 21.86 10.72
N ALA A 151 -5.21 21.47 10.81
CA ALA A 151 -5.77 20.80 11.98
C ALA A 151 -6.73 19.67 11.58
N GLY A 152 -6.46 18.48 12.13
CA GLY A 152 -7.14 17.24 11.76
C GLY A 152 -6.45 16.04 12.40
N ILE A 153 -6.85 14.85 11.98
CA ILE A 153 -6.34 13.59 12.50
C ILE A 153 -5.84 12.71 11.37
N ALA A 154 -4.63 12.19 11.54
CA ALA A 154 -4.14 11.01 10.84
C ALA A 154 -4.32 9.78 11.75
N ALA A 155 -5.07 8.79 11.28
CA ALA A 155 -5.24 7.50 11.94
C ALA A 155 -4.36 6.46 11.25
N ILE A 156 -3.48 5.82 12.02
CA ILE A 156 -2.50 4.83 11.53
C ILE A 156 -2.90 3.46 12.05
N TRP A 157 -3.13 2.51 11.16
CA TRP A 157 -3.48 1.14 11.56
C TRP A 157 -2.32 0.46 12.30
N GLU A 158 -2.64 -0.27 13.38
CA GLU A 158 -1.68 -0.94 14.26
C GLU A 158 -0.97 -2.14 13.60
N GLY A 159 -1.68 -2.88 12.73
CA GLY A 159 -1.26 -4.19 12.24
C GLY A 159 -0.17 -4.19 11.15
N TRP A 160 0.45 -3.05 10.84
CA TRP A 160 1.68 -3.04 10.06
C TRP A 160 2.78 -3.73 10.88
N GLY A 161 3.07 -4.99 10.53
CA GLY A 161 3.90 -5.97 11.26
C GLY A 161 5.29 -5.48 11.68
N GLY A 162 5.32 -4.72 12.77
CA GLY A 162 6.51 -4.13 13.38
C GLY A 162 6.24 -2.87 14.22
N LEU A 163 5.04 -2.28 14.16
CA LEU A 163 4.72 -1.09 14.96
C LEU A 163 4.56 -1.40 16.45
N MET A 164 4.04 -2.58 16.81
CA MET A 164 3.79 -2.96 18.22
C MET A 164 4.37 -4.31 18.66
N SER A 165 4.85 -5.16 17.73
CA SER A 165 5.44 -6.47 18.05
C SER A 165 6.96 -6.46 17.87
N SER A 166 7.66 -6.92 18.90
CA SER A 166 9.10 -7.14 18.93
C SER A 166 9.55 -8.48 18.35
N ALA A 167 8.62 -9.23 17.75
CA ALA A 167 9.00 -10.10 16.65
C ALA A 167 9.39 -9.18 15.49
N GLY A 168 10.60 -8.61 15.58
CA GLY A 168 11.10 -7.66 14.59
C GLY A 168 10.75 -8.16 13.20
N ALA A 169 10.45 -7.23 12.28
CA ALA A 169 10.45 -7.58 10.87
C ALA A 169 11.68 -8.46 10.66
N ALA A 170 11.50 -9.70 10.22
CA ALA A 170 12.60 -10.55 9.81
C ALA A 170 13.18 -9.87 8.56
N ARG A 171 13.97 -8.83 8.80
CA ARG A 171 14.56 -7.96 7.81
C ARG A 171 15.83 -8.69 7.45
N LEU A 172 15.76 -9.46 6.36
CA LEU A 172 16.93 -9.96 5.69
C LEU A 172 17.75 -8.75 5.21
N VAL A 173 18.63 -8.27 6.07
CA VAL A 173 19.74 -7.40 5.69
C VAL A 173 20.86 -8.33 5.24
N LEU A 174 21.11 -8.36 3.93
CA LEU A 174 22.27 -9.04 3.37
C LEU A 174 23.53 -8.26 3.78
N VAL A 175 24.21 -8.75 4.81
CA VAL A 175 25.59 -8.38 5.11
C VAL A 175 26.47 -9.46 4.47
N PRO A 176 27.47 -9.11 3.64
CA PRO A 176 28.39 -10.11 3.09
C PRO A 176 29.30 -10.60 4.22
N SER A 177 29.27 -11.89 4.52
CA SER A 177 30.30 -12.49 5.35
C SER A 177 30.57 -13.93 4.93
N ASP A 178 31.83 -14.17 4.60
CA ASP A 178 32.45 -15.45 4.31
C ASP A 178 32.45 -16.37 5.56
N GLU A 179 32.34 -17.68 5.29
CA GLU A 179 32.71 -18.85 6.13
C GLU A 179 31.88 -19.24 7.38
N TRP A 180 31.03 -20.28 7.27
CA TRP A 180 30.97 -21.56 8.05
C TRP A 180 29.79 -22.44 7.47
N PRO A 181 29.54 -23.73 7.84
CA PRO A 181 29.41 -24.91 6.99
C PRO A 181 28.00 -25.54 7.07
N ALA A 182 27.75 -26.51 6.19
CA ALA A 182 26.44 -27.09 5.92
C ALA A 182 25.91 -28.08 6.97
N ALA A 183 24.57 -28.15 7.11
CA ALA A 183 23.83 -29.40 7.35
C ALA A 183 22.30 -29.29 7.07
N ASP A 184 21.87 -30.11 6.11
CA ASP A 184 20.65 -30.90 5.86
C ASP A 184 19.21 -30.50 6.28
N ILE A 185 18.37 -30.57 5.23
CA ILE A 185 16.93 -30.32 4.92
C ILE A 185 15.82 -30.99 5.77
N ASP A 186 14.63 -30.34 5.81
CA ASP A 186 13.31 -30.94 5.48
C ASP A 186 12.21 -29.86 5.19
N GLU A 187 11.19 -30.24 4.42
CA GLU A 187 10.14 -29.47 3.72
C GLU A 187 8.88 -29.05 4.53
N ASP A 188 8.21 -28.00 4.02
CA ASP A 188 6.74 -27.77 3.93
C ASP A 188 6.07 -26.57 4.65
N THR A 189 5.08 -26.02 3.92
CA THR A 189 3.98 -25.06 4.18
C THR A 189 4.18 -23.52 4.06
N GLY A 190 3.45 -22.95 3.09
CA GLY A 190 2.77 -21.64 3.20
C GLY A 190 3.26 -20.50 2.30
N THR A 191 2.61 -20.32 1.15
CA THR A 191 2.44 -19.09 0.33
C THR A 191 3.36 -17.91 0.64
N VAL A 192 4.38 -17.73 -0.21
CA VAL A 192 5.27 -16.57 -0.25
C VAL A 192 4.60 -15.45 -1.04
N THR A 193 4.39 -14.30 -0.40
CA THR A 193 3.96 -13.05 -1.04
C THR A 193 5.00 -12.59 -2.07
N ALA A 194 4.52 -12.26 -3.27
CA ALA A 194 5.33 -11.97 -4.45
C ALA A 194 6.23 -10.74 -4.25
N ARG A 195 7.45 -10.82 -4.79
CA ARG A 195 8.58 -9.94 -4.48
C ARG A 195 8.62 -8.72 -5.41
N SER A 196 8.64 -7.52 -4.83
CA SER A 196 8.96 -6.26 -5.55
C SER A 196 10.29 -6.34 -6.33
N LEU A 197 10.48 -5.47 -7.34
CA LEU A 197 11.71 -5.38 -8.18
C LEU A 197 13.00 -5.38 -7.35
N ARG A 198 13.02 -4.68 -6.21
CA ARG A 198 14.15 -4.67 -5.26
C ARG A 198 14.39 -6.02 -4.59
N GLN A 199 13.31 -6.74 -4.26
CA GLN A 199 13.38 -8.08 -3.71
C GLN A 199 13.73 -9.14 -4.78
N ARG A 200 13.40 -8.90 -6.05
CA ARG A 200 13.85 -9.73 -7.20
C ARG A 200 15.31 -9.49 -7.56
N LEU A 201 15.81 -8.25 -7.47
CA LEU A 201 17.24 -7.94 -7.49
C LEU A 201 18.01 -8.76 -6.43
N ALA A 202 17.46 -8.86 -5.22
CA ALA A 202 18.01 -9.69 -4.15
C ALA A 202 17.85 -11.20 -4.39
N ALA A 203 17.02 -11.65 -5.33
CA ALA A 203 16.86 -13.04 -5.73
C ALA A 203 17.77 -13.42 -6.92
N ALA A 204 17.94 -12.52 -7.89
CA ALA A 204 18.90 -12.66 -8.99
C ALA A 204 20.35 -12.70 -8.47
N LEU A 205 20.68 -11.87 -7.47
CA LEU A 205 21.95 -11.92 -6.74
C LEU A 205 22.16 -13.25 -5.99
N ARG A 206 21.08 -13.95 -5.60
CA ARG A 206 21.13 -15.29 -5.00
C ARG A 206 21.36 -16.41 -6.02
N GLN A 207 20.81 -16.29 -7.23
CA GLN A 207 20.97 -17.31 -8.28
C GLN A 207 22.37 -17.32 -8.92
N GLY A 208 23.16 -16.24 -8.76
CA GLY A 208 24.55 -16.16 -9.20
C GLY A 208 25.57 -16.89 -8.32
N LEU A 209 25.16 -17.49 -7.20
CA LEU A 209 26.00 -18.33 -6.35
C LEU A 209 25.49 -19.77 -6.41
N THR A 210 26.14 -20.60 -7.23
CA THR A 210 26.04 -22.06 -7.11
C THR A 210 26.58 -22.48 -5.73
N GLY A 211 25.67 -22.74 -4.80
CA GLY A 211 25.91 -23.58 -3.62
C GLY A 211 25.57 -22.94 -2.26
N ALA A 212 24.32 -23.09 -1.79
CA ALA A 212 23.97 -23.31 -0.39
C ALA A 212 22.45 -23.53 -0.24
N GLN A 213 22.04 -24.72 0.20
CA GLN A 213 20.66 -25.10 0.53
C GLN A 213 20.31 -24.62 1.95
N THR A 214 19.09 -24.13 2.19
CA THR A 214 18.60 -23.74 3.53
C THR A 214 17.76 -24.84 4.16
N ALA A 215 18.19 -25.30 5.33
CA ALA A 215 17.49 -26.25 6.20
C ALA A 215 16.95 -25.55 7.46
N LEU A 216 15.68 -25.82 7.80
CA LEU A 216 15.02 -25.38 9.03
C LEU A 216 15.17 -26.47 10.11
N THR A 217 15.61 -26.10 11.32
CA THR A 217 15.34 -26.91 12.52
C THR A 217 14.80 -26.04 13.64
N ALA A 218 13.61 -26.39 14.12
CA ALA A 218 13.02 -25.90 15.36
C ALA A 218 13.05 -27.00 16.42
N ARG A 219 13.31 -26.65 17.70
CA ARG A 219 12.85 -27.40 18.89
C ARG A 219 13.21 -26.67 20.19
N PRO A 220 12.54 -26.93 21.34
CA PRO A 220 11.16 -27.37 21.57
C PRO A 220 10.33 -26.33 22.37
N ARG A 221 9.00 -26.52 22.39
CA ARG A 221 8.03 -25.77 23.22
C ARG A 221 8.46 -25.69 24.69
N GLY A 222 8.61 -24.48 25.20
CA GLY A 222 8.76 -24.20 26.63
C GLY A 222 8.59 -22.70 26.90
N ALA A 223 7.43 -22.32 27.43
CA ALA A 223 7.07 -21.00 27.97
C ALA A 223 7.39 -19.78 27.07
N HIS A 224 6.45 -19.40 26.20
CA HIS A 224 6.38 -18.04 25.68
C HIS A 224 6.29 -17.07 26.87
N HIS A 225 7.35 -16.32 27.14
CA HIS A 225 7.18 -15.01 27.76
C HIS A 225 6.82 -14.06 26.63
N ASP A 226 5.61 -13.51 26.69
CA ASP A 226 5.25 -12.37 25.85
C ASP A 226 6.27 -11.25 26.12
N PRO A 227 6.96 -10.74 25.08
CA PRO A 227 7.91 -9.66 25.27
C PRO A 227 7.18 -8.36 25.66
N ALA A 228 7.81 -7.55 26.49
CA ALA A 228 7.20 -6.34 27.05
C ALA A 228 7.00 -5.23 25.97
N PRO A 229 5.93 -4.39 26.09
CA PRO A 229 5.64 -3.30 25.15
C PRO A 229 6.77 -2.25 25.04
N GLY A 230 6.95 -1.65 23.84
CA GLY A 230 7.81 -0.47 23.64
C GLY A 230 9.16 -0.67 22.91
N THR A 231 9.27 -1.68 22.03
CA THR A 231 10.49 -1.97 21.24
C THR A 231 10.30 -1.85 19.71
N GLY A 232 9.20 -1.23 19.26
CA GLY A 232 8.92 -0.88 17.86
C GLY A 232 9.22 0.60 17.54
N VAL A 233 8.66 1.13 16.44
CA VAL A 233 8.83 2.54 16.01
C VAL A 233 8.22 3.53 17.01
N PHE A 234 7.18 3.12 17.73
CA PHE A 234 6.51 3.95 18.72
C PHE A 234 7.23 3.99 20.07
N THR A 235 7.14 5.13 20.75
CA THR A 235 7.54 5.24 22.15
C THR A 235 6.70 4.29 23.02
N PRO A 236 7.20 3.82 24.17
CA PRO A 236 6.45 2.92 25.06
C PRO A 236 5.07 3.46 25.48
N GLU A 237 4.93 4.78 25.62
CA GLU A 237 3.66 5.45 25.91
C GLU A 237 2.63 5.26 24.79
N ILE A 238 3.01 5.51 23.54
CA ILE A 238 2.12 5.32 22.38
C ILE A 238 1.82 3.83 22.19
N ALA A 239 2.84 2.98 22.35
CA ALA A 239 2.72 1.53 22.24
C ALA A 239 1.91 0.87 23.37
N THR A 240 1.50 1.60 24.41
CA THR A 240 0.60 1.09 25.46
C THR A 240 -0.65 1.93 25.62
N GLY A 241 -0.79 2.97 24.80
CA GLY A 241 -1.86 3.94 24.87
C GLY A 241 -3.16 3.44 24.25
N PRO A 242 -4.26 4.19 24.45
CA PRO A 242 -5.55 3.88 23.84
C PRO A 242 -5.46 3.87 22.31
N GLN A 243 -6.17 2.91 21.71
CA GLN A 243 -6.29 2.75 20.26
C GLN A 243 -7.75 2.90 19.85
N PHE A 244 -8.00 3.58 18.73
CA PHE A 244 -9.32 3.69 18.15
C PHE A 244 -9.64 2.42 17.36
N GLY A 245 -10.49 1.55 17.88
CA GLY A 245 -11.03 0.43 17.10
C GLY A 245 -12.13 0.91 16.16
N LEU A 246 -12.12 0.47 14.91
CA LEU A 246 -13.20 0.70 13.93
C LEU A 246 -13.39 -0.60 13.15
N HIS A 247 -14.62 -1.13 13.05
CA HIS A 247 -14.89 -2.50 12.63
C HIS A 247 -14.27 -3.51 13.61
N GLY A 248 -14.56 -3.33 14.90
CA GLY A 248 -13.87 -4.00 16.01
C GLY A 248 -13.68 -5.52 15.89
N ASP A 249 -14.58 -6.22 15.19
CA ASP A 249 -14.48 -7.68 14.96
C ASP A 249 -13.41 -8.07 13.91
N THR A 250 -12.81 -7.11 13.20
CA THR A 250 -11.86 -7.30 12.10
C THR A 250 -10.39 -7.02 12.48
N GLY A 251 -10.12 -6.66 13.75
CA GLY A 251 -8.76 -6.32 14.22
C GLY A 251 -8.22 -4.99 13.70
N ARG A 252 -9.12 -4.06 13.35
CA ARG A 252 -8.80 -2.74 12.82
C ARG A 252 -8.72 -1.73 13.95
N HIS A 253 -7.51 -1.58 14.48
CA HIS A 253 -7.18 -0.62 15.53
C HIS A 253 -6.23 0.46 14.99
N TYR A 254 -6.48 1.71 15.36
CA TYR A 254 -5.75 2.85 14.85
C TYR A 254 -5.17 3.69 15.98
N VAL A 255 -3.91 4.10 15.81
CA VAL A 255 -3.26 5.11 16.64
C VAL A 255 -3.48 6.48 15.98
N LEU A 256 -3.94 7.45 16.77
CA LEU A 256 -4.31 8.78 16.27
C LEU A 256 -3.18 9.80 16.48
N PHE A 257 -2.96 10.66 15.48
CA PHE A 257 -2.00 11.76 15.53
C PHE A 257 -2.64 13.05 14.99
N GLU A 258 -2.33 14.19 15.60
CA GLU A 258 -2.68 15.51 15.06
C GLU A 258 -1.96 15.70 13.73
N ALA A 259 -2.72 15.93 12.66
CA ALA A 259 -2.16 16.17 11.34
C ALA A 259 -3.14 16.95 10.46
N GLY A 260 -2.65 18.02 9.84
CA GLY A 260 -3.39 18.75 8.81
C GLY A 260 -3.15 18.19 7.41
N ALA A 261 -3.99 18.57 6.46
CA ALA A 261 -3.72 18.30 5.04
C ALA A 261 -2.43 18.97 4.57
N HIS A 262 -2.07 20.14 5.10
CA HIS A 262 -0.79 20.78 4.76
C HIS A 262 0.44 19.97 5.20
N ASP A 263 0.35 19.19 6.28
CA ASP A 263 1.46 18.34 6.71
C ASP A 263 1.78 17.27 5.68
N PHE A 264 0.77 16.75 4.98
CA PHE A 264 0.94 15.72 3.94
C PHE A 264 1.14 16.30 2.54
N ALA A 265 0.77 17.56 2.30
CA ALA A 265 1.05 18.26 1.04
C ALA A 265 2.56 18.48 0.81
N ASP A 266 3.36 18.44 1.88
CA ASP A 266 4.82 18.41 1.82
C ASP A 266 5.31 16.97 1.60
N PRO A 267 5.95 16.64 0.45
CA PRO A 267 6.42 15.28 0.17
C PRO A 267 7.53 14.82 1.14
N THR A 268 8.10 15.69 1.97
CA THR A 268 9.07 15.29 3.01
C THR A 268 8.41 14.87 4.32
N TRP A 269 7.07 14.81 4.41
CA TRP A 269 6.34 14.33 5.59
C TRP A 269 6.86 12.99 6.17
N PRO A 270 7.36 12.01 5.37
CA PRO A 270 7.89 10.77 5.94
C PRO A 270 9.04 10.96 6.92
N ALA A 271 9.85 12.01 6.74
CA ALA A 271 10.97 12.32 7.63
C ALA A 271 10.53 12.89 8.98
N HIS A 272 9.25 13.21 9.14
CA HIS A 272 8.69 13.87 10.30
C HIS A 272 7.64 13.01 11.02
N ALA A 273 7.13 11.96 10.37
CA ALA A 273 6.09 11.10 10.91
C ALA A 273 6.65 10.09 11.93
N PRO A 274 6.13 10.04 13.17
CA PRO A 274 6.66 9.18 14.23
C PRO A 274 6.35 7.68 14.04
N TRP A 275 5.56 7.31 13.03
CA TRP A 275 5.32 5.92 12.64
C TRP A 275 6.18 5.48 11.44
N VAL A 276 7.07 6.34 10.95
CA VAL A 276 7.96 6.06 9.82
C VAL A 276 9.39 5.93 10.33
N ASP A 277 9.92 4.71 10.30
CA ASP A 277 11.33 4.43 10.62
C ASP A 277 12.25 4.72 9.41
N GLU A 278 11.82 4.30 8.22
CA GLU A 278 12.57 4.46 6.98
C GLU A 278 11.68 5.09 5.90
N PRO A 279 12.04 6.26 5.33
CA PRO A 279 11.19 6.97 4.36
C PRO A 279 10.76 6.13 3.15
N VAL A 280 11.60 5.17 2.73
CA VAL A 280 11.29 4.26 1.61
C VAL A 280 10.10 3.33 1.90
N TRP A 281 9.85 3.03 3.18
CA TRP A 281 8.75 2.20 3.66
C TRP A 281 7.64 3.01 4.34
N ALA A 282 7.64 4.34 4.19
CA ALA A 282 6.69 5.23 4.83
C ALA A 282 5.22 4.94 4.48
N HIS A 283 4.48 4.41 5.44
CA HIS A 283 3.04 4.17 5.32
C HIS A 283 2.28 5.50 5.40
N SER A 284 1.45 5.76 4.37
CA SER A 284 0.46 6.84 4.43
C SER A 284 -0.50 6.62 5.60
N PRO A 285 -1.18 7.67 6.08
CA PRO A 285 -2.30 7.47 6.99
C PRO A 285 -3.32 6.51 6.40
N SER A 286 -3.82 5.58 7.24
CA SER A 286 -4.91 4.70 6.85
C SER A 286 -6.20 5.51 6.71
N ILE A 287 -6.43 6.49 7.60
CA ILE A 287 -7.54 7.43 7.49
C ILE A 287 -7.02 8.84 7.82
N LEU A 288 -7.49 9.85 7.10
CA LEU A 288 -7.15 11.26 7.30
C LEU A 288 -8.42 12.11 7.19
N TRP A 289 -8.64 13.02 8.13
CA TRP A 289 -9.73 13.99 8.09
C TRP A 289 -9.36 15.32 8.79
N PRO A 290 -9.90 16.46 8.35
CA PRO A 290 -9.73 17.75 9.01
C PRO A 290 -10.69 17.90 10.19
N ASP A 291 -10.42 18.80 11.13
CA ASP A 291 -11.28 19.04 12.32
C ASP A 291 -12.72 19.47 11.98
N ASP A 292 -12.92 20.14 10.83
CA ASP A 292 -14.26 20.52 10.37
C ASP A 292 -15.02 19.39 9.64
N HIS A 293 -14.41 18.20 9.53
CA HIS A 293 -14.96 17.02 8.86
C HIS A 293 -15.45 17.30 7.42
N ALA A 294 -14.88 18.29 6.73
CA ALA A 294 -15.30 18.67 5.37
C ALA A 294 -15.03 17.58 4.31
N TRP A 295 -14.10 16.68 4.60
CA TRP A 295 -13.77 15.52 3.78
C TRP A 295 -13.14 14.42 4.64
N VAL A 296 -13.01 13.23 4.06
CA VAL A 296 -12.26 12.11 4.62
C VAL A 296 -11.57 11.36 3.50
N LEU A 297 -10.32 10.99 3.74
CA LEU A 297 -9.50 10.15 2.88
C LEU A 297 -9.23 8.85 3.65
N ALA A 298 -9.48 7.70 3.05
CA ALA A 298 -9.28 6.40 3.67
C ALA A 298 -8.65 5.41 2.69
N THR A 299 -7.54 4.81 3.11
CA THR A 299 -6.86 3.70 2.42
C THR A 299 -7.08 2.45 3.25
N GLU A 300 -7.99 1.59 2.81
CA GLU A 300 -8.22 0.32 3.48
C GLU A 300 -7.03 -0.63 3.21
N ILE A 301 -6.65 -1.43 4.22
CA ILE A 301 -5.41 -2.21 4.16
C ILE A 301 -5.40 -3.25 3.04
N ASP A 302 -6.58 -3.76 2.69
CA ASP A 302 -6.78 -4.78 1.66
C ASP A 302 -7.08 -4.16 0.29
N PHE A 303 -7.03 -2.82 0.16
CA PHE A 303 -7.39 -2.11 -1.06
C PHE A 303 -6.13 -1.57 -1.77
N ASP A 304 -6.13 -1.74 -3.09
CA ASP A 304 -5.18 -1.19 -4.06
C ASP A 304 -5.51 0.26 -4.49
N SER A 305 -6.37 0.92 -3.72
CA SER A 305 -6.88 2.25 -3.99
C SER A 305 -7.32 2.95 -2.72
N THR A 306 -7.35 4.28 -2.78
CA THR A 306 -7.77 5.17 -1.70
C THR A 306 -9.15 5.73 -2.00
N LEU A 307 -10.04 5.76 -1.02
CA LEU A 307 -11.35 6.38 -1.13
C LEU A 307 -11.33 7.79 -0.54
N VAL A 308 -12.02 8.71 -1.21
CA VAL A 308 -12.18 10.08 -0.74
C VAL A 308 -13.66 10.45 -0.77
N ALA A 309 -14.17 11.00 0.32
CA ALA A 309 -15.51 11.54 0.42
C ALA A 309 -15.47 13.02 0.81
N GLY A 310 -16.33 13.84 0.21
CA GLY A 310 -16.35 15.29 0.45
C GLY A 310 -17.38 16.02 -0.38
N THR A 311 -17.11 17.30 -0.66
CA THR A 311 -17.98 18.11 -1.54
C THR A 311 -17.86 17.67 -3.01
N THR A 312 -18.87 17.95 -3.83
CA THR A 312 -18.77 17.73 -5.27
C THR A 312 -17.65 18.56 -5.91
N ALA A 313 -17.34 19.74 -5.35
CA ALA A 313 -16.25 20.59 -5.81
C ALA A 313 -14.88 19.91 -5.58
N LEU A 314 -14.68 19.33 -4.39
CA LEU A 314 -13.47 18.59 -4.06
C LEU A 314 -13.23 17.43 -5.04
N VAL A 315 -14.23 16.55 -5.21
CA VAL A 315 -14.11 15.38 -6.11
C VAL A 315 -13.80 15.82 -7.55
N ARG A 316 -14.47 16.87 -8.03
CA ARG A 316 -14.22 17.44 -9.36
C ARG A 316 -12.80 17.98 -9.54
N GLU A 317 -12.18 18.47 -8.46
CA GLU A 317 -10.81 18.98 -8.52
C GLU A 317 -9.79 17.85 -8.46
N LEU A 318 -10.00 16.84 -7.61
CA LEU A 318 -9.18 15.63 -7.55
C LEU A 318 -9.12 14.93 -8.92
N VAL A 319 -10.27 14.76 -9.58
CA VAL A 319 -10.36 14.17 -10.93
C VAL A 319 -9.58 14.94 -12.00
N ARG A 320 -9.38 16.24 -11.82
CA ARG A 320 -8.63 17.09 -12.78
C ARG A 320 -7.18 17.33 -12.38
N THR A 321 -6.76 16.83 -11.23
CA THR A 321 -5.43 17.10 -10.69
C THR A 321 -4.38 16.26 -11.42
N PRO A 322 -3.41 16.88 -12.11
CA PRO A 322 -2.37 16.14 -12.80
C PRO A 322 -1.55 15.27 -11.83
N GLY A 323 -1.19 14.06 -12.27
CA GLY A 323 -0.40 13.12 -11.46
C GLY A 323 -1.23 12.24 -10.52
N LEU A 324 -2.55 12.46 -10.46
CA LEU A 324 -3.50 11.56 -9.81
C LEU A 324 -4.38 10.87 -10.86
N GLU A 325 -4.73 9.61 -10.63
CA GLU A 325 -5.77 8.92 -11.38
C GLU A 325 -6.98 8.73 -10.44
N VAL A 326 -8.03 9.53 -10.66
CA VAL A 326 -9.19 9.58 -9.79
C VAL A 326 -10.45 9.49 -10.62
N LEU A 327 -11.40 8.64 -10.20
CA LEU A 327 -12.72 8.55 -10.79
C LEU A 327 -13.80 8.79 -9.74
N PRO A 328 -14.90 9.50 -10.07
CA PRO A 328 -16.07 9.55 -9.21
C PRO A 328 -16.59 8.13 -8.93
N LEU A 329 -16.96 7.89 -7.68
CA LEU A 329 -17.40 6.59 -7.22
C LEU A 329 -18.83 6.70 -6.68
N ARG A 330 -19.65 5.68 -6.95
CA ARG A 330 -20.98 5.56 -6.35
C ARG A 330 -20.88 4.80 -5.04
N THR A 331 -21.73 5.13 -4.08
CA THR A 331 -21.73 4.46 -2.77
C THR A 331 -22.23 3.01 -2.81
N ASP A 332 -22.95 2.63 -3.87
CA ASP A 332 -23.40 1.26 -4.16
C ASP A 332 -22.43 0.48 -5.05
N ALA A 333 -21.25 1.04 -5.34
CA ALA A 333 -20.25 0.36 -6.15
C ALA A 333 -19.70 -0.88 -5.43
N ASP A 334 -19.57 -1.96 -6.18
CA ASP A 334 -18.87 -3.17 -5.76
C ASP A 334 -17.37 -3.00 -6.02
N LEU A 335 -16.58 -2.98 -4.94
CA LEU A 335 -15.12 -2.90 -4.98
C LEU A 335 -14.44 -4.22 -4.63
N THR A 336 -15.22 -5.30 -4.45
CA THR A 336 -14.66 -6.63 -4.24
C THR A 336 -13.88 -7.09 -5.48
N TRP A 337 -13.13 -8.17 -5.33
CA TRP A 337 -12.36 -8.78 -6.41
C TRP A 337 -13.22 -9.22 -7.62
N ASP A 338 -14.55 -9.33 -7.48
CA ASP A 338 -15.46 -9.64 -8.60
C ASP A 338 -16.29 -8.42 -9.08
N GLY A 339 -16.03 -7.23 -8.53
CA GLY A 339 -16.74 -5.99 -8.84
C GLY A 339 -16.49 -5.45 -10.25
N ASP A 340 -15.43 -5.90 -10.93
CA ASP A 340 -15.16 -5.56 -12.33
C ASP A 340 -16.02 -6.40 -13.28
N ALA A 341 -17.22 -5.90 -13.55
CA ALA A 341 -18.16 -6.54 -14.47
C ALA A 341 -17.77 -6.39 -15.97
N ILE A 342 -16.87 -5.46 -16.31
CA ILE A 342 -16.53 -5.13 -17.71
C ILE A 342 -15.38 -6.00 -18.20
N ASN A 343 -14.35 -6.19 -17.38
CA ASN A 343 -13.14 -6.92 -17.73
C ASN A 343 -13.17 -8.37 -17.22
N ARG A 344 -14.37 -8.97 -17.15
CA ARG A 344 -14.52 -10.36 -16.73
C ARG A 344 -13.71 -11.30 -17.64
N PRO A 345 -13.07 -12.33 -17.07
CA PRO A 345 -12.41 -13.34 -17.86
C PRO A 345 -13.45 -14.03 -18.75
N PRO A 346 -13.09 -14.42 -19.98
CA PRO A 346 -13.99 -15.17 -20.83
C PRO A 346 -14.41 -16.46 -20.11
N VAL A 347 -15.72 -16.75 -20.12
CA VAL A 347 -16.25 -17.99 -19.54
C VAL A 347 -15.65 -19.16 -20.30
N THR A 348 -14.74 -19.91 -19.67
CA THR A 348 -14.25 -21.17 -20.22
C THR A 348 -15.43 -22.14 -20.31
N SER A 349 -15.86 -22.43 -21.54
CA SER A 349 -16.93 -23.40 -21.85
C SER A 349 -16.39 -24.82 -21.90
#